data_AF-A0A7K2Z5A0-F1
#
_entry.id   AF-A0A7K2Z5A0-F1
#
_cell.length_a   1.000
_cell.length_b   1.000
_cell.length_c   1.000
_cell.angle_alpha   90.00
_cell.angle_beta   90.00
_cell.angle_gamma   90.00
#
_symmetry.space_group_name_H-M   'P 1'
#
loop_
_entity.id
_entity.type
_entity.pdbx_description
1 polymer ?
#
loop_
_entity_poly.entity_id
_entity_poly.type
_entity_poly.pdbx_seq_one_letter_code
_entity_poly.pdbx_strand_id
1 'polypeptide(L)'
;MHNRTRRIGMASAALVLCAVLVTVLAGASGGWRPTGPLLMGGVDGEPGAPYTLALDAPARPPSASERAWLDAGVVPGTTPQQRDMAERALRDLRLLTRPDGSVTASWHSFWSNIWPRDGSWVAAAYTATGHPDQALAVLRRLAHLQRPDGTWEARYTVDGVAPDDRAAQQDGNGWVPWAVWFWYVAQDPAAPATQAGLAALWPAVRAAA
;
A
#
# COMPACT_ATOMS: atom_id res chain seq x y z
N MET A 1 22.07 -4.60 53.85
CA MET A 1 20.83 -3.83 53.57
C MET A 1 21.20 -2.59 52.76
N HIS A 2 21.27 -2.68 51.42
CA HIS A 2 21.49 -1.52 50.54
C HIS A 2 21.30 -1.93 49.06
N ASN A 3 20.06 -2.07 48.58
CA ASN A 3 19.78 -1.90 47.12
C ASN A 3 18.30 -1.90 46.66
N ARG A 4 17.32 -1.53 47.51
CA ARG A 4 15.90 -1.44 47.07
C ARG A 4 15.45 -0.04 46.65
N THR A 5 16.21 1.00 46.96
CA THR A 5 15.81 2.41 46.77
C THR A 5 16.16 3.01 45.42
N ARG A 6 17.03 2.37 44.60
CA ARG A 6 17.41 2.91 43.27
C ARG A 6 16.50 2.48 42.11
N ARG A 7 15.66 1.44 42.27
CA ARG A 7 14.78 0.95 41.20
C ARG A 7 13.45 1.69 41.09
N ILE A 8 12.99 2.36 42.16
CA ILE A 8 11.71 3.09 42.17
C ILE A 8 11.84 4.47 41.51
N GLY A 9 13.01 5.12 41.58
CA GLY A 9 13.23 6.43 40.97
C GLY A 9 13.28 6.43 39.44
N MET A 10 13.78 5.36 38.81
CA MET A 10 13.87 5.26 37.34
C MET A 10 12.52 4.92 36.69
N ALA A 11 11.68 4.09 37.34
CA ALA A 11 10.35 3.77 36.83
C ALA A 11 9.42 4.99 36.86
N SER A 12 9.48 5.81 37.92
CA SER A 12 8.68 7.03 38.03
C SER A 12 9.15 8.14 37.07
N ALA A 13 10.46 8.25 36.81
CA ALA A 13 10.99 9.18 35.82
C ALA A 13 10.59 8.79 34.38
N ALA A 14 10.58 7.49 34.05
CA ALA A 14 10.18 7.00 32.72
C ALA A 14 8.67 7.18 32.45
N LEU A 15 7.82 7.00 33.48
CA LEU A 15 6.37 7.22 33.39
C LEU A 15 6.00 8.69 33.25
N VAL A 16 6.69 9.59 33.97
CA VAL A 16 6.51 11.05 33.81
C VAL A 16 7.03 11.51 32.44
N LEU A 17 8.14 10.96 31.94
CA LEU A 17 8.66 11.30 30.62
C LEU A 17 7.72 10.82 29.50
N CYS A 18 7.09 9.64 29.62
CA CYS A 18 6.07 9.16 28.67
C CYS A 18 4.77 9.98 28.74
N ALA A 19 4.32 10.37 29.93
CA ALA A 19 3.11 11.19 30.09
C ALA A 19 3.31 12.61 29.54
N VAL A 20 4.50 13.19 29.70
CA VAL A 20 4.88 14.50 29.12
C VAL A 20 5.07 14.39 27.60
N LEU A 21 5.62 13.29 27.06
CA LEU A 21 5.70 13.09 25.60
C LEU A 21 4.31 12.98 24.97
N VAL A 22 3.37 12.27 25.62
CA VAL A 22 1.99 12.11 25.13
C VAL A 22 1.21 13.43 25.23
N THR A 23 1.43 14.25 26.26
CA THR A 23 0.76 15.56 26.39
C THR A 23 1.40 16.65 25.53
N VAL A 24 2.70 16.60 25.23
CA VAL A 24 3.34 17.53 24.27
C VAL A 24 2.99 17.15 22.83
N LEU A 25 2.80 15.86 22.51
CA LEU A 25 2.28 15.43 21.20
C LEU A 25 0.78 15.71 21.03
N ALA A 26 -0.01 15.65 22.11
CA ALA A 26 -1.43 16.03 22.09
C ALA A 26 -1.65 17.56 22.20
N GLY A 27 -0.71 18.32 22.77
CA GLY A 27 -0.77 19.78 22.87
C GLY A 27 -0.17 20.50 21.65
N ALA A 28 0.70 19.82 20.91
CA ALA A 28 1.18 20.24 19.59
C ALA A 28 0.27 19.75 18.44
N SER A 29 -0.92 19.21 18.76
CA SER A 29 -2.01 19.22 17.78
C SER A 29 -2.48 20.66 17.62
N GLY A 30 -1.68 21.47 16.91
CA GLY A 30 -2.21 22.61 16.19
C GLY A 30 -3.43 22.10 15.48
N GLY A 31 -4.60 22.65 15.84
CA GLY A 31 -5.90 22.09 15.46
C GLY A 31 -5.86 21.66 14.01
N TRP A 32 -6.35 20.45 13.73
CA TRP A 32 -6.41 19.86 12.39
C TRP A 32 -6.78 20.96 11.40
N ARG A 33 -5.76 21.55 10.78
CA ARG A 33 -5.96 22.40 9.62
C ARG A 33 -6.31 21.35 8.59
N PRO A 34 -7.51 21.39 7.99
CA PRO A 34 -7.71 20.63 6.78
C PRO A 34 -6.54 21.07 5.92
N THR A 35 -5.61 20.17 5.67
CA THR A 35 -4.66 20.33 4.62
C THR A 35 -5.54 20.62 3.42
N GLY A 36 -5.56 21.89 2.98
CA GLY A 36 -6.33 22.28 1.79
C GLY A 36 -6.07 21.23 0.73
N PRO A 37 -7.12 20.75 0.03
CA PRO A 37 -7.20 19.41 -0.53
C PRO A 37 -5.84 18.89 -1.00
N LEU A 38 -5.11 18.20 -0.11
CA LEU A 38 -3.87 17.50 -0.46
C LEU A 38 -4.15 16.18 -1.16
N LEU A 39 -5.43 15.91 -1.40
CA LEU A 39 -5.88 14.97 -2.39
C LEU A 39 -5.89 15.77 -3.70
N MET A 40 -5.05 15.39 -4.66
CA MET A 40 -5.38 15.67 -6.07
C MET A 40 -6.86 15.33 -6.27
N GLY A 41 -7.58 16.08 -7.12
CA GLY A 41 -9.01 15.82 -7.38
C GLY A 41 -9.31 14.39 -7.88
N GLY A 42 -8.27 13.61 -8.13
CA GLY A 42 -8.21 12.25 -8.65
C GLY A 42 -7.36 12.24 -9.91
N VAL A 43 -7.37 11.11 -10.58
CA VAL A 43 -6.90 10.98 -11.96
C VAL A 43 -8.03 10.38 -12.76
N ASP A 44 -8.26 10.96 -13.92
CA ASP A 44 -9.24 10.45 -14.86
C ASP A 44 -8.53 9.90 -16.09
N GLY A 45 -9.04 8.78 -16.59
CA GLY A 45 -8.61 8.16 -17.83
C GLY A 45 -9.82 7.70 -18.61
N GLU A 46 -10.38 8.59 -19.43
CA GLU A 46 -11.12 8.25 -20.67
C GLU A 46 -11.45 9.56 -21.45
N PRO A 47 -11.17 9.68 -22.77
CA PRO A 47 -10.21 8.94 -23.60
C PRO A 47 -8.95 9.80 -23.81
N GLY A 48 -7.88 9.47 -23.10
CA GLY A 48 -6.62 10.21 -23.10
C GLY A 48 -5.77 9.74 -21.93
N ALA A 49 -4.44 9.88 -22.04
CA ALA A 49 -3.52 9.50 -20.96
C ALA A 49 -4.00 10.08 -19.61
N PRO A 50 -3.80 9.35 -18.49
CA PRO A 50 -4.23 9.79 -17.17
C PRO A 50 -3.77 11.22 -16.91
N TYR A 51 -4.71 12.13 -16.66
CA TYR A 51 -4.41 13.54 -16.40
C TYR A 51 -4.73 13.91 -14.95
N THR A 52 -3.89 14.78 -14.41
CA THR A 52 -4.06 15.33 -13.07
C THR A 52 -5.28 16.24 -13.03
N LEU A 53 -6.23 15.96 -12.13
CA LEU A 53 -7.28 16.91 -11.81
C LEU A 53 -6.71 18.09 -11.01
N ALA A 54 -7.22 19.30 -11.28
CA ALA A 54 -6.87 20.48 -10.49
C ALA A 54 -7.13 20.22 -9.00
N LEU A 55 -6.35 20.84 -8.10
CA LEU A 55 -6.47 20.64 -6.65
C LEU A 55 -7.86 20.98 -6.10
N ASP A 56 -8.57 21.86 -6.79
CA ASP A 56 -9.93 22.33 -6.49
C ASP A 56 -11.01 21.71 -7.39
N ALA A 57 -10.64 20.75 -8.25
CA ALA A 57 -11.60 20.06 -9.09
C ALA A 57 -12.64 19.33 -8.21
N PRO A 58 -13.94 19.41 -8.55
CA PRO A 58 -14.95 18.66 -7.83
C PRO A 58 -14.67 17.16 -7.97
N ALA A 59 -14.86 16.41 -6.88
CA ALA A 59 -14.69 14.97 -6.90
C ALA A 59 -15.60 14.35 -7.97
N ARG A 60 -15.00 13.62 -8.92
CA ARG A 60 -15.77 12.93 -9.95
C ARG A 60 -16.55 11.76 -9.32
N PRO A 61 -17.87 11.65 -9.56
CA PRO A 61 -18.61 10.46 -9.13
C PRO A 61 -18.07 9.21 -9.83
N PRO A 62 -18.15 8.03 -9.20
CA PRO A 62 -17.71 6.79 -9.84
C PRO A 62 -18.51 6.52 -11.13
N SER A 63 -17.87 5.92 -12.14
CA SER A 63 -18.54 5.35 -13.30
C SER A 63 -19.35 4.10 -12.89
N ALA A 64 -20.15 3.55 -13.81
CA ALA A 64 -20.89 2.30 -13.53
C ALA A 64 -19.93 1.12 -13.28
N SER A 65 -18.81 1.05 -14.00
CA SER A 65 -17.77 0.03 -13.83
C SER A 65 -16.99 0.21 -12.52
N GLU A 66 -16.77 1.45 -12.10
CA GLU A 66 -16.15 1.74 -10.79
C GLU A 66 -17.09 1.35 -9.65
N ARG A 67 -18.38 1.69 -9.73
CA ARG A 67 -19.39 1.27 -8.74
C ARG A 67 -19.48 -0.24 -8.62
N ALA A 68 -19.68 -0.95 -9.73
CA ALA A 68 -19.80 -2.41 -9.70
C ALA A 68 -18.57 -3.09 -9.11
N TRP A 69 -17.37 -2.51 -9.31
CA TRP A 69 -16.15 -3.02 -8.69
C TRP A 69 -16.07 -2.70 -7.19
N LEU A 70 -16.41 -1.47 -6.77
CA LEU A 70 -16.47 -1.11 -5.35
C LEU A 70 -17.48 -1.99 -4.58
N ASP A 71 -18.64 -2.26 -5.20
CA ASP A 71 -19.72 -3.09 -4.64
C ASP A 71 -19.32 -4.57 -4.52
N ALA A 72 -18.32 -5.03 -5.28
CA ALA A 72 -17.78 -6.38 -5.18
C ALA A 72 -16.83 -6.55 -3.97
N GLY A 73 -16.43 -5.46 -3.32
CA GLY A 73 -15.53 -5.44 -2.17
C GLY A 73 -16.12 -4.69 -0.98
N VAL A 74 -15.24 -4.08 -0.18
CA VAL A 74 -15.61 -3.27 0.99
C VAL A 74 -14.88 -1.94 0.93
N VAL A 75 -15.66 -0.85 1.04
CA VAL A 75 -15.12 0.50 1.26
C VAL A 75 -14.97 0.74 2.77
N PRO A 76 -13.73 0.82 3.31
CA PRO A 76 -13.52 0.97 4.75
C PRO A 76 -13.90 2.37 5.26
N GLY A 77 -14.27 2.46 6.53
CA GLY A 77 -14.55 3.72 7.22
C GLY A 77 -15.82 3.69 8.05
N THR A 78 -15.79 4.33 9.21
CA THR A 78 -16.95 4.39 10.13
C THR A 78 -17.80 5.64 9.90
N THR A 79 -17.21 6.72 9.38
CA THR A 79 -17.92 7.95 9.02
C THR A 79 -18.11 8.09 7.50
N PRO A 80 -19.10 8.89 7.04
CA PRO A 80 -19.26 9.21 5.62
C PRO A 80 -17.97 9.76 5.00
N GLN A 81 -17.29 10.70 5.67
CA GLN A 81 -16.08 11.33 5.16
C GLN A 81 -14.92 10.34 4.99
N GLN A 82 -14.79 9.36 5.90
CA GLN A 82 -13.79 8.31 5.79
C GLN A 82 -14.09 7.39 4.61
N ARG A 83 -15.35 7.00 4.42
CA ARG A 83 -15.77 6.16 3.28
C ARG A 83 -15.58 6.89 1.95
N ASP A 84 -15.90 8.17 1.87
CA ASP A 84 -15.67 8.99 0.67
C ASP A 84 -14.18 9.06 0.32
N MET A 85 -13.30 9.20 1.33
CA MET A 85 -11.85 9.18 1.13
C MET A 85 -11.36 7.80 0.69
N ALA A 86 -11.83 6.73 1.33
CA ALA A 86 -11.43 5.36 1.00
C ALA A 86 -11.90 4.94 -0.39
N GLU A 87 -13.12 5.31 -0.78
CA GLU A 87 -13.65 5.09 -2.12
C GLU A 87 -12.74 5.72 -3.19
N ARG A 88 -12.38 7.00 -2.99
CA ARG A 88 -11.46 7.70 -3.91
C ARG A 88 -10.09 7.02 -3.97
N ALA A 89 -9.50 6.69 -2.82
CA ALA A 89 -8.22 6.02 -2.76
C ALA A 89 -8.24 4.66 -3.49
N LEU A 90 -9.31 3.87 -3.33
CA LEU A 90 -9.46 2.59 -4.02
C LEU A 90 -9.57 2.76 -5.55
N ARG A 91 -10.26 3.81 -6.01
CA ARG A 91 -10.30 4.15 -7.44
C ARG A 91 -8.94 4.58 -7.98
N ASP A 92 -8.19 5.39 -7.22
CA ASP A 92 -6.83 5.80 -7.60
C ASP A 92 -5.90 4.58 -7.71
N LEU A 93 -5.94 3.65 -6.74
CA LEU A 93 -5.18 2.41 -6.79
C LEU A 93 -5.54 1.58 -8.02
N ARG A 94 -6.84 1.42 -8.29
CA ARG A 94 -7.34 0.68 -9.46
C ARG A 94 -6.86 1.29 -10.77
N LEU A 95 -6.86 2.61 -10.87
CA LEU A 95 -6.40 3.31 -12.06
C LEU A 95 -4.89 3.15 -12.27
N LEU A 96 -4.11 3.17 -11.19
CA LEU A 96 -2.65 2.98 -11.24
C LEU A 96 -2.24 1.53 -11.50
N THR A 97 -3.19 0.59 -11.44
CA THR A 97 -2.95 -0.83 -11.64
C THR A 97 -3.39 -1.26 -13.05
N ARG A 98 -2.44 -1.70 -13.86
CA ARG A 98 -2.70 -2.28 -15.18
C ARG A 98 -3.32 -3.68 -15.06
N PRO A 99 -4.00 -4.17 -16.11
CA PRO A 99 -4.61 -5.51 -16.10
C PRO A 99 -3.63 -6.67 -15.83
N ASP A 100 -2.33 -6.49 -16.11
CA ASP A 100 -1.26 -7.46 -15.85
C ASP A 100 -0.74 -7.43 -14.40
N GLY A 101 -1.29 -6.56 -13.54
CA GLY A 101 -0.83 -6.35 -12.16
C GLY A 101 0.31 -5.36 -12.02
N SER A 102 0.79 -4.74 -13.10
CA SER A 102 1.77 -3.66 -13.01
C SER A 102 1.14 -2.44 -12.36
N VAL A 103 1.63 -2.06 -11.17
CA VAL A 103 1.17 -0.89 -10.43
C VAL A 103 2.27 0.15 -10.30
N THR A 104 1.99 1.39 -10.71
CA THR A 104 2.94 2.50 -10.57
C THR A 104 2.71 3.24 -9.25
N ALA A 105 3.77 3.76 -8.64
CA ALA A 105 3.66 4.50 -7.37
C ALA A 105 2.88 5.83 -7.52
N SER A 106 2.91 6.41 -8.72
CA SER A 106 2.08 7.54 -9.15
C SER A 106 2.04 7.55 -10.68
N TRP A 107 1.32 8.49 -11.29
CA TRP A 107 1.38 8.76 -12.74
C TRP A 107 2.42 9.82 -13.10
N HIS A 108 3.04 10.47 -12.10
CA HIS A 108 3.85 11.66 -12.33
C HIS A 108 5.36 11.39 -12.23
N SER A 109 6.10 11.78 -13.28
CA SER A 109 7.57 11.83 -13.31
C SER A 109 8.21 10.50 -12.85
N PHE A 110 9.25 10.56 -12.02
CA PHE A 110 10.02 9.41 -11.56
C PHE A 110 9.24 8.40 -10.70
N TRP A 111 8.01 8.75 -10.28
CA TRP A 111 7.07 7.87 -9.58
C TRP A 111 6.18 7.05 -10.52
N SER A 112 6.23 7.25 -11.85
CA SER A 112 5.55 6.43 -12.86
C SER A 112 6.16 5.04 -13.10
N ASN A 113 6.92 4.56 -12.12
CA ASN A 113 7.58 3.27 -12.12
C ASN A 113 6.91 2.33 -11.09
N ILE A 114 7.10 1.04 -11.29
CA ILE A 114 6.74 -0.01 -10.33
C ILE A 114 7.79 -0.04 -9.23
N TRP A 115 7.36 0.15 -7.98
CA TRP A 115 8.23 -0.01 -6.80
C TRP A 115 7.77 -1.24 -6.03
N PRO A 116 8.66 -2.19 -5.69
CA PRO A 116 8.27 -3.41 -4.96
C PRO A 116 7.56 -3.12 -3.64
N ARG A 117 8.02 -2.12 -2.88
CA ARG A 117 7.38 -1.67 -1.65
C ARG A 117 5.95 -1.19 -1.89
N ASP A 118 5.78 -0.24 -2.81
CA ASP A 118 4.48 0.38 -3.11
C ASP A 118 3.49 -0.67 -3.65
N GLY A 119 3.92 -1.52 -4.58
CA GLY A 119 3.09 -2.63 -5.08
C GLY A 119 2.67 -3.62 -3.98
N SER A 120 3.54 -3.88 -3.00
CA SER A 120 3.22 -4.73 -1.85
C SER A 120 2.08 -4.12 -0.99
N TRP A 121 2.11 -2.80 -0.77
CA TRP A 121 1.04 -2.09 -0.06
C TRP A 121 -0.26 -2.02 -0.86
N VAL A 122 -0.20 -1.89 -2.19
CA VAL A 122 -1.39 -1.96 -3.04
C VAL A 122 -2.01 -3.35 -3.02
N ALA A 123 -1.21 -4.41 -3.10
CA ALA A 123 -1.69 -5.79 -2.96
C ALA A 123 -2.36 -6.02 -1.60
N ALA A 124 -1.79 -5.47 -0.52
CA ALA A 124 -2.39 -5.51 0.81
C ALA A 124 -3.71 -4.72 0.87
N ALA A 125 -3.79 -3.55 0.25
CA ALA A 125 -5.02 -2.77 0.18
C ALA A 125 -6.14 -3.52 -0.56
N TYR A 126 -5.84 -4.11 -1.72
CA TYR A 126 -6.79 -4.95 -2.45
C TYR A 126 -7.21 -6.17 -1.65
N THR A 127 -6.29 -6.83 -0.97
CA THR A 127 -6.60 -7.96 -0.09
C THR A 127 -7.57 -7.52 1.02
N ALA A 128 -7.26 -6.43 1.72
CA ALA A 128 -8.05 -5.94 2.85
C ALA A 128 -9.44 -5.43 2.45
N THR A 129 -9.64 -5.11 1.18
CA THR A 129 -10.90 -4.54 0.65
C THR A 129 -11.69 -5.53 -0.21
N GLY A 130 -11.33 -6.82 -0.21
CA GLY A 130 -12.12 -7.85 -0.88
C GLY A 130 -11.86 -7.96 -2.39
N HIS A 131 -10.65 -7.60 -2.84
CA HIS A 131 -10.21 -7.67 -4.23
C HIS A 131 -9.02 -8.65 -4.40
N PRO A 132 -9.17 -9.93 -4.01
CA PRO A 132 -8.04 -10.87 -3.92
C PRO A 132 -7.42 -11.21 -5.29
N ASP A 133 -8.20 -11.14 -6.37
CA ASP A 133 -7.70 -11.40 -7.73
C ASP A 133 -6.78 -10.27 -8.22
N GLN A 134 -7.15 -9.00 -7.97
CA GLN A 134 -6.27 -7.85 -8.23
C GLN A 134 -5.00 -7.92 -7.38
N ALA A 135 -5.14 -8.27 -6.10
CA ALA A 135 -3.99 -8.47 -5.22
C ALA A 135 -3.04 -9.55 -5.77
N LEU A 136 -3.57 -10.70 -6.17
CA LEU A 136 -2.79 -11.80 -6.73
C LEU A 136 -2.10 -11.41 -8.05
N ALA A 137 -2.75 -10.63 -8.90
CA ALA A 137 -2.14 -10.11 -10.14
C ALA A 137 -0.92 -9.24 -9.83
N VAL A 138 -1.04 -8.29 -8.89
CA VAL A 138 0.09 -7.45 -8.44
C VAL A 138 1.22 -8.30 -7.87
N LEU A 139 0.91 -9.26 -7.00
CA LEU A 139 1.92 -10.15 -6.39
C LEU A 139 2.65 -11.01 -7.44
N ARG A 140 1.93 -11.52 -8.44
CA ARG A 140 2.53 -12.27 -9.56
C ARG A 140 3.45 -11.38 -10.39
N ARG A 141 3.06 -10.12 -10.63
CA ARG A 141 3.94 -9.16 -11.32
C ARG A 141 5.21 -8.91 -10.52
N LEU A 142 5.11 -8.70 -9.20
CA LEU A 142 6.28 -8.53 -8.33
C LEU A 142 7.17 -9.78 -8.32
N ALA A 143 6.59 -10.97 -8.25
CA ALA A 143 7.34 -12.23 -8.34
C ALA A 143 8.09 -12.36 -9.69
N HIS A 144 7.47 -11.94 -10.79
CA HIS A 144 8.10 -11.94 -12.11
C HIS A 144 9.26 -10.93 -12.24
N LEU A 145 9.23 -9.83 -11.49
CA LEU A 145 10.30 -8.82 -11.47
C LEU A 145 11.48 -9.21 -10.58
N GLN A 146 11.38 -10.30 -9.81
CA GLN A 146 12.46 -10.73 -8.93
C GLN A 146 13.72 -11.07 -9.73
N ARG A 147 14.85 -10.57 -9.25
CA ARG A 147 16.17 -10.81 -9.85
C ARG A 147 16.61 -12.25 -9.61
N PRO A 148 17.56 -12.79 -10.40
CA PRO A 148 18.07 -14.15 -10.21
C PRO A 148 18.69 -14.44 -8.83
N ASP A 149 19.15 -13.40 -8.12
CA ASP A 149 19.70 -13.49 -6.76
C ASP A 149 18.62 -13.43 -5.67
N GLY A 150 17.34 -13.41 -6.03
CA GLY A 150 16.22 -13.38 -5.09
C GLY A 150 15.86 -11.99 -4.58
N THR A 151 16.58 -10.94 -5.00
CA THR A 151 16.29 -9.55 -4.62
C THR A 151 15.45 -8.83 -5.66
N TRP A 152 15.13 -7.56 -5.41
CA TRP A 152 14.50 -6.67 -6.37
C TRP A 152 15.34 -5.42 -6.59
N GLU A 153 15.24 -4.86 -7.80
CA GLU A 153 15.66 -3.49 -8.04
C GLU A 153 14.82 -2.52 -7.21
N ALA A 154 15.34 -1.31 -7.01
CA ALA A 154 14.57 -0.26 -6.32
C ALA A 154 13.24 0.02 -7.02
N ARG A 155 13.26 0.02 -8.37
CA ARG A 155 12.10 0.30 -9.21
C ARG A 155 12.28 -0.30 -10.59
N TYR A 156 11.16 -0.49 -11.27
CA TYR A 156 11.08 -1.01 -12.62
C TYR A 156 10.20 -0.11 -13.47
N THR A 157 10.52 0.05 -14.74
CA THR A 157 9.55 0.54 -15.72
C THR A 157 8.36 -0.40 -15.75
N VAL A 158 7.26 0.08 -16.32
CA VAL A 158 6.06 -0.73 -16.52
C VAL A 158 6.31 -1.99 -17.38
N ASP A 159 7.32 -1.95 -18.26
CA ASP A 159 7.75 -3.10 -19.07
C ASP A 159 8.62 -4.08 -18.27
N GLY A 160 9.08 -3.69 -17.08
CA GLY A 160 9.78 -4.56 -16.13
C GLY A 160 11.30 -4.44 -16.18
N VAL A 161 11.83 -3.32 -16.67
CA VAL A 161 13.28 -3.07 -16.76
C VAL A 161 13.70 -2.04 -15.71
N ALA A 162 14.88 -2.18 -15.12
CA ALA A 162 15.44 -1.14 -14.27
C ALA A 162 15.65 0.15 -15.10
N PRO A 163 15.08 1.30 -14.69
CA PRO A 163 15.17 2.52 -15.49
C PRO A 163 16.53 3.23 -15.40
N ASP A 164 17.34 2.91 -14.38
CA ASP A 164 18.62 3.55 -14.08
C ASP A 164 19.54 2.63 -13.24
N ASP A 165 20.72 3.14 -12.89
CA ASP A 165 21.75 2.46 -12.08
C ASP A 165 21.54 2.63 -10.57
N ARG A 166 20.32 3.02 -10.16
CA ARG A 166 19.99 3.17 -8.75
C ARG A 166 20.18 1.84 -8.03
N ALA A 167 20.92 1.89 -6.93
CA ALA A 167 21.12 0.72 -6.09
C ALA A 167 19.77 0.11 -5.63
N ALA A 168 19.70 -1.22 -5.69
CA ALA A 168 18.61 -2.01 -5.15
C ALA A 168 18.29 -1.60 -3.69
N GLN A 169 17.00 -1.56 -3.36
CA GLN A 169 16.54 -1.32 -2.00
C GLN A 169 16.09 -2.64 -1.38
N GLN A 170 16.78 -3.06 -0.32
CA GLN A 170 16.59 -4.38 0.29
C GLN A 170 15.25 -4.56 1.01
N ASP A 171 14.47 -3.48 1.17
CA ASP A 171 13.15 -3.58 1.79
C ASP A 171 12.15 -4.35 0.93
N GLY A 172 12.37 -4.47 -0.40
CA GLY A 172 11.58 -5.35 -1.26
C GLY A 172 11.54 -6.80 -0.78
N ASN A 173 12.67 -7.31 -0.28
CA ASN A 173 12.79 -8.65 0.28
C ASN A 173 11.99 -8.85 1.58
N GLY A 174 11.62 -7.75 2.27
CA GLY A 174 10.70 -7.80 3.40
C GLY A 174 9.24 -7.61 2.99
N TRP A 175 8.97 -6.60 2.15
CA TRP A 175 7.60 -6.21 1.78
C TRP A 175 6.90 -7.22 0.88
N VAL A 176 7.59 -7.79 -0.11
CA VAL A 176 6.95 -8.71 -1.06
C VAL A 176 6.51 -10.00 -0.36
N PRO A 177 7.37 -10.71 0.41
CA PRO A 177 6.92 -11.88 1.18
C PRO A 177 5.84 -11.57 2.20
N TRP A 178 5.90 -10.41 2.87
CA TRP A 178 4.85 -9.97 3.78
C TRP A 178 3.50 -9.81 3.08
N ALA A 179 3.47 -9.19 1.89
CA ALA A 179 2.24 -9.01 1.14
C ALA A 179 1.68 -10.33 0.60
N VAL A 180 2.53 -11.28 0.20
CA VAL A 180 2.11 -12.65 -0.15
C VAL A 180 1.48 -13.36 1.05
N TRP A 181 2.12 -13.27 2.22
CA TRP A 181 1.56 -13.81 3.45
C TRP A 181 0.20 -13.17 3.79
N PHE A 182 0.12 -11.84 3.72
CA PHE A 182 -1.10 -11.08 4.03
C PHE A 182 -2.26 -11.46 3.10
N TRP A 183 -1.98 -11.59 1.79
CA TRP A 183 -2.94 -12.11 0.82
C TRP A 183 -3.42 -13.51 1.19
N TYR A 184 -2.49 -14.43 1.45
CA TYR A 184 -2.79 -15.84 1.72
C TYR A 184 -3.63 -16.04 2.99
N VAL A 185 -3.28 -15.37 4.11
CA VAL A 185 -4.01 -15.54 5.38
C VAL A 185 -5.41 -14.92 5.37
N ALA A 186 -5.71 -14.07 4.38
CA ALA A 186 -7.03 -13.53 4.14
C ALA A 186 -7.91 -14.41 3.24
N GLN A 187 -7.35 -15.48 2.65
CA GLN A 187 -8.10 -16.43 1.81
C GLN A 187 -8.49 -17.70 2.57
N ASP A 188 -9.39 -18.50 2.01
CA ASP A 188 -9.60 -19.88 2.44
C ASP A 188 -8.39 -20.73 2.00
N PRO A 189 -7.59 -21.28 2.93
CA PRO A 189 -6.43 -22.09 2.58
C PRO A 189 -6.81 -23.41 1.92
N ALA A 190 -8.03 -23.93 2.08
CA ALA A 190 -8.45 -25.17 1.42
C ALA A 190 -8.90 -24.95 -0.04
N ALA A 191 -9.19 -23.71 -0.43
CA ALA A 191 -9.67 -23.42 -1.77
C ALA A 191 -8.58 -23.71 -2.83
N PRO A 192 -8.90 -24.43 -3.93
CA PRO A 192 -7.93 -24.74 -4.99
C PRO A 192 -7.26 -23.51 -5.59
N ALA A 193 -7.99 -22.39 -5.72
CA ALA A 193 -7.46 -21.14 -6.24
C ALA A 193 -6.39 -20.53 -5.31
N THR A 194 -6.60 -20.57 -3.99
CA THR A 194 -5.62 -20.12 -2.99
C THR A 194 -4.35 -20.96 -3.07
N GLN A 195 -4.48 -22.28 -3.13
CA GLN A 195 -3.33 -23.19 -3.23
C GLN A 195 -2.55 -22.97 -4.53
N ALA A 196 -3.24 -22.82 -5.67
CA ALA A 196 -2.60 -22.52 -6.94
C ALA A 196 -1.91 -21.14 -6.93
N GLY A 197 -2.54 -20.13 -6.32
CA GLY A 197 -1.96 -18.79 -6.16
C GLY A 197 -0.69 -18.82 -5.31
N LEU A 198 -0.74 -19.45 -4.14
CA LEU A 198 0.44 -19.61 -3.28
C LEU A 198 1.54 -20.40 -3.96
N ALA A 199 1.23 -21.51 -4.63
CA ALA A 199 2.21 -22.32 -5.35
C ALA A 199 2.95 -21.50 -6.43
N ALA A 200 2.26 -20.58 -7.11
CA ALA A 200 2.87 -19.69 -8.09
C ALA A 200 3.77 -18.61 -7.46
N LEU A 201 3.46 -18.14 -6.25
CA LEU A 201 4.21 -17.09 -5.55
C LEU A 201 5.36 -17.63 -4.69
N TRP A 202 5.25 -18.88 -4.24
CA TRP A 202 6.17 -19.47 -3.27
C TRP A 202 7.63 -19.49 -3.69
N PRO A 203 8.01 -19.75 -4.96
CA PRO A 203 9.40 -19.66 -5.39
C PRO A 203 10.02 -18.29 -5.09
N ALA A 204 9.28 -17.21 -5.35
CA ALA A 204 9.76 -15.86 -5.11
C ALA A 204 9.91 -15.57 -3.61
N VAL A 205 8.95 -16.00 -2.79
CA VAL A 205 9.03 -15.89 -1.33
C VAL A 205 10.25 -16.64 -0.78
N ARG A 206 10.53 -17.84 -1.30
CA ARG A 206 11.68 -18.66 -0.88
C ARG A 206 13.03 -18.06 -1.27
N ALA A 207 13.11 -17.42 -2.43
CA ALA A 207 14.33 -16.79 -2.90
C ALA A 207 14.61 -15.44 -2.23
N ALA A 208 13.62 -14.81 -1.60
CA ALA A 208 13.77 -13.51 -0.95
C ALA A 208 14.57 -13.53 0.37
N ALA A 209 14.88 -14.73 0.90
CA ALA A 209 15.50 -14.96 2.20
C ALA A 209 17.02 -15.18 2.16
#